data_AF-A0A968FPZ7-F1
#
_entry.id   AF-A0A968FPZ7-F1
#
_cell.length_a   1.000
_cell.length_b   1.000
_cell.length_c   1.000
_cell.angle_alpha   90.00
_cell.angle_beta   90.00
_cell.angle_gamma   90.00
#
_symmetry.space_group_name_H-M   'P 1'
#
loop_
_entity.id
_entity.type
_entity.pdbx_description
1 polymer ?
#
loop_
_entity_poly.entity_id
_entity_poly.type
_entity_poly.pdbx_seq_one_letter_code
_entity_poly.pdbx_strand_id
1 'polypeptide(L)' 'MKPMYWILLLLLLAGCAHPISQGLRSQADPELSLQQIIQSPNTYIGKKIVLGGV' A
#
# COMPACT_ATOMS: atom_id res chain seq x y z
N MET A 1 7.38 7.60 33.39
CA MET A 1 7.56 7.27 31.96
C MET A 1 8.42 8.36 31.35
N LYS A 2 9.72 8.10 31.10
CA LYS A 2 10.67 9.14 30.66
C LYS A 2 10.27 9.68 29.27
N PRO A 3 10.40 11.00 29.01
CA PRO A 3 10.03 11.62 27.72
C PRO A 3 10.76 10.99 26.51
N MET A 4 11.91 10.35 26.75
CA MET A 4 12.65 9.52 25.79
C MET A 4 11.78 8.47 25.08
N TYR A 5 10.84 7.83 25.78
CA TYR A 5 9.99 6.78 25.18
C TYR A 5 8.96 7.34 24.20
N TRP A 6 8.48 8.57 24.44
CA TRP A 6 7.52 9.22 23.55
C TRP A 6 8.17 9.64 22.22
N ILE A 7 9.43 10.08 22.26
CA ILE A 7 10.19 10.42 21.05
C ILE A 7 10.40 9.19 20.18
N LEU A 8 10.75 8.05 20.79
CA LEU A 8 10.93 6.78 20.06
C LEU A 8 9.63 6.30 19.41
N LEU A 9 8.49 6.45 20.09
CA LEU A 9 7.17 6.09 19.57
C LEU A 9 6.79 6.95 18.35
N LEU A 10 7.06 8.26 18.41
CA LEU A 10 6.78 9.17 17.29
C LEU A 10 7.65 8.88 16.06
N LEU A 11 8.93 8.51 16.26
CA LEU A 11 9.80 8.08 15.16
C LEU A 11 9.30 6.79 14.50
N LEU A 12 8.73 5.86 15.27
CA LEU A 12 8.21 4.60 14.73
C LEU A 12 6.94 4.81 13.87
N LEU A 13 6.16 5.84 14.20
CA LEU A 13 4.96 6.24 13.47
C LEU A 13 5.27 7.13 12.25
N ALA A 14 6.46 7.74 12.20
CA ALA A 14 6.94 8.55 11.07
C ALA A 14 7.44 7.71 9.88
N GLY A 15 6.83 6.55 9.64
CA GLY A 15 7.07 5.75 8.45
C GLY A 15 6.56 6.51 7.21
N CYS A 16 7.48 6.98 6.37
CA CYS A 16 7.11 7.61 5.10
C CYS A 16 6.53 6.54 4.15
N ALA A 17 5.21 6.55 3.94
CA ALA A 17 4.59 5.89 2.81
C ALA A 17 4.95 6.69 1.54
N HIS A 18 6.12 6.42 0.96
CA HIS A 18 6.56 7.12 -0.25
C HIS A 18 5.54 6.86 -1.36
N PRO A 19 4.93 7.89 -1.96
CA PRO A 19 3.90 7.69 -2.97
C PRO A 19 4.47 6.92 -4.16
N ILE A 20 3.77 5.87 -4.57
CA ILE A 20 4.09 5.10 -5.79
C ILE A 20 4.10 6.05 -7.00
N SER A 21 5.09 5.91 -7.88
CA SER A 21 5.23 6.79 -9.04
C SER A 21 4.00 6.71 -9.94
N GLN A 22 3.64 7.83 -10.60
CA GLN A 22 2.48 7.89 -11.49
C GLN A 22 2.58 6.86 -12.63
N GLY A 23 3.78 6.64 -13.17
CA GLY A 23 4.01 5.64 -14.22
C GLY A 23 3.81 4.20 -13.75
N LEU A 24 3.99 3.90 -12.46
CA LEU A 24 3.65 2.58 -11.90
C LEU A 24 2.14 2.46 -11.68
N ARG A 25 1.48 3.54 -11.22
CA ARG A 25 0.03 3.59 -11.04
C ARG A 25 -0.74 3.40 -12.35
N SER A 26 -0.28 3.98 -13.45
CA SER A 26 -0.94 3.85 -14.76
C SER A 26 -0.88 2.44 -15.36
N GLN A 27 -0.03 1.56 -14.82
CA GLN A 27 0.10 0.18 -15.29
C GLN A 27 -0.77 -0.82 -14.53
N ALA A 28 -1.48 -0.37 -13.49
CA ALA A 28 -2.42 -1.17 -12.72
C ALA A 28 -3.85 -0.69 -12.96
N ASP A 29 -4.80 -1.61 -12.83
CA ASP A 29 -6.23 -1.29 -12.93
C ASP A 29 -6.69 -0.56 -11.65
N PRO A 30 -7.13 0.71 -11.74
CA PRO A 30 -7.56 1.49 -10.58
C PRO A 30 -8.94 1.09 -10.06
N GLU A 31 -9.74 0.38 -10.85
CA GLU A 31 -11.09 -0.06 -10.44
C GLU A 31 -11.06 -1.46 -9.81
N LEU A 32 -9.92 -2.14 -9.88
CA LEU A 32 -9.76 -3.48 -9.35
C LEU A 32 -9.84 -3.48 -7.83
N SER A 33 -10.90 -4.08 -7.29
CA SER A 33 -11.10 -4.20 -5.86
C SER A 33 -10.37 -5.40 -5.27
N LEU A 34 -10.00 -5.29 -4.00
CA LEU A 34 -9.37 -6.37 -3.26
C LEU A 34 -10.31 -7.59 -3.17
N GLN A 35 -11.63 -7.37 -3.06
CA GLN A 35 -12.60 -8.46 -3.06
C GLN A 35 -12.61 -9.24 -4.39
N GLN A 36 -12.52 -8.55 -5.53
CA GLN A 36 -12.47 -9.20 -6.85
C GLN A 36 -11.22 -10.08 -7.02
N ILE A 37 -10.08 -9.64 -6.49
CA ILE A 37 -8.84 -10.41 -6.51
C ILE A 37 -8.97 -11.68 -5.67
N ILE A 38 -9.55 -11.56 -4.46
CA ILE A 38 -9.76 -12.71 -3.56
C ILE A 38 -10.73 -13.72 -4.18
N GLN A 39 -11.78 -13.27 -4.86
CA GLN A 39 -12.78 -14.14 -5.49
C GLN A 39 -12.21 -14.92 -6.68
N SER A 40 -11.18 -14.41 -7.35
CA SER A 40 -10.64 -15.03 -8.58
C SER A 40 -9.13 -14.77 -8.75
N PRO A 41 -8.29 -15.27 -7.83
CA PRO A 41 -6.86 -14.92 -7.78
C PRO A 41 -6.10 -15.38 -9.03
N ASN A 42 -6.49 -16.53 -9.60
CA ASN A 42 -5.83 -17.10 -10.78
C ASN A 42 -5.94 -16.21 -12.02
N THR A 43 -6.99 -15.38 -12.12
CA THR A 43 -7.22 -14.44 -13.23
C THR A 43 -6.21 -13.30 -13.27
N TYR A 44 -5.56 -13.02 -12.13
CA TYR A 44 -4.66 -11.88 -11.97
C TYR A 44 -3.18 -12.29 -11.94
N ILE A 45 -2.86 -13.57 -12.13
CA ILE A 45 -1.48 -14.05 -12.22
C ILE A 45 -0.79 -13.35 -13.40
N GLY A 46 0.36 -12.73 -13.14
CA GLY A 46 1.15 -11.99 -14.14
C GLY A 46 0.67 -10.57 -14.41
N LYS A 47 -0.44 -10.11 -13.81
CA LYS A 47 -0.90 -8.72 -13.90
C LYS A 47 -0.27 -7.86 -12.81
N LYS A 48 -0.06 -6.57 -13.11
CA LYS A 48 0.33 -5.57 -12.11
C LYS A 48 -0.93 -5.09 -11.39
N ILE A 49 -0.93 -5.24 -10.07
CA ILE A 49 -2.03 -4.82 -9.20
C ILE A 49 -1.47 -3.87 -8.14
N VAL A 50 -2.24 -2.85 -7.78
CA VAL A 50 -1.91 -1.96 -6.68
C VAL A 50 -2.90 -2.25 -5.56
N LEU A 51 -2.38 -2.69 -4.42
CA LEU A 51 -3.17 -2.97 -3.22
C LEU A 51 -2.88 -1.87 -2.21
N GLY A 52 -3.90 -1.08 -1.88
CA GLY A 52 -3.78 0.04 -0.96
C GLY A 52 -3.47 1.38 -1.63
N GLY A 53 -3.73 2.44 -0.87
CA GLY A 53 -3.90 3.80 -1.37
C GLY A 53 -5.22 4.35 -0.81
N VAL A 54 -5.22 5.62 -0.43
CA VAL A 54 -6.42 6.42 -0.12
C VAL A 54 -6.73 7.30 -1.31
#